data_AF-A0A9K3NAK8-F1
#
_entry.id   AF-A0A9K3NAK8-F1
#
_cell.length_a   1.000
_cell.length_b   1.000
_cell.length_c   1.000
_cell.angle_alpha   90.00
_cell.angle_beta   90.00
_cell.angle_gamma   90.00
#
_symmetry.space_group_name_H-M   'P 1'
#
loop_
_entity.id
_entity.type
_entity.pdbx_description
1 polymer ?
#
loop_
_entity_poly.entity_id
_entity_poly.type
_entity_poly.pdbx_seq_one_letter_code
_entity_poly.pdbx_strand_id
1 'polypeptide(L)'
;MALDSAIELVSQRSTSTSANNSYIFTGKRSEIDQYLQAVDIIQHSIASGSAHDHNTAKSAIQIAMPVLVNEMHNLLNINNNKSTHNPDSTTYSSTMSDTGSNSYIDDYEYRSTFSVTVINDIQSILKRMNAAGYMEDCKKAYVSNRKRCIDDSYQKLDVQKLSSNDARTMEWHTLELVIKVWMKSAKICFRKILPYEKHLCEIIFGDDMDDDCFIEMSSGCAIELLEIATSLSCVRIASDRLFRILELYKTFTDLLPEMNKMFNAQSSESFRTKAGQMVPKLAGVACMIVEKFEKDLFSADLSQHAPVDKIHSLCRYVMDYVYKLGQNKQTLMELSLSKPPLTPSVEMNFTVVEPQLQSKLPFHVIT
;
A
#
# COMPACT_ATOMS: atom_id res chain seq x y z
N MET A 1 -16.31 30.42 34.61
CA MET A 1 -17.56 29.64 34.70
C MET A 1 -17.55 28.91 36.04
N ALA A 2 -18.67 28.87 36.77
CA ALA A 2 -18.78 28.14 38.04
C ALA A 2 -19.09 26.65 37.79
N LEU A 3 -18.83 25.77 38.76
CA LEU A 3 -19.01 24.32 38.61
C LEU A 3 -20.46 23.94 38.26
N ASP A 4 -21.45 24.50 38.95
CA ASP A 4 -22.87 24.21 38.68
C ASP A 4 -23.28 24.60 37.26
N SER A 5 -22.81 25.75 36.79
CA SER A 5 -23.06 26.23 35.43
C SER A 5 -22.38 25.33 34.38
N ALA A 6 -21.20 24.77 34.69
CA ALA A 6 -20.52 23.81 33.81
C ALA A 6 -21.30 22.49 33.73
N ILE A 7 -21.78 21.96 34.87
CA ILE A 7 -22.59 20.74 34.94
C ILE A 7 -23.90 20.91 34.16
N GLU A 8 -24.56 22.04 34.33
CA GLU A 8 -25.79 22.35 33.61
C GLU A 8 -25.55 22.42 32.09
N LEU A 9 -24.50 23.11 31.65
CA LEU A 9 -24.14 23.24 30.24
C LEU A 9 -23.90 21.87 29.59
N VAL A 10 -23.12 21.00 30.23
CA VAL A 10 -22.86 19.63 29.74
C VAL A 10 -24.16 18.84 29.61
N SER A 11 -25.03 18.94 30.62
CA SER A 11 -26.31 18.21 30.65
C SER A 11 -27.26 18.68 29.54
N GLN A 12 -27.37 20.01 29.33
CA GLN A 12 -28.20 20.60 28.28
C GLN A 12 -27.68 20.30 26.87
N ARG A 13 -26.36 20.24 26.67
CA ARG A 13 -25.79 19.91 25.36
C ARG A 13 -25.95 18.44 24.99
N SER A 14 -25.84 17.53 25.96
CA SER A 14 -26.11 16.11 25.73
C SER A 14 -27.53 15.86 25.21
N THR A 15 -28.54 16.46 25.83
CA THR A 15 -29.95 16.31 25.38
C THR A 15 -30.17 16.91 23.98
N SER A 16 -29.48 18.00 23.66
CA SER A 16 -29.56 18.66 22.34
C SER A 16 -28.90 17.84 21.23
N THR A 17 -27.72 17.25 21.49
CA THR A 17 -27.02 16.38 20.52
C THR A 17 -27.85 15.14 20.21
N SER A 18 -28.48 14.52 21.21
CA SER A 18 -29.36 13.36 21.00
C SER A 18 -30.67 13.67 20.28
N ALA A 19 -31.23 14.87 20.47
CA ALA A 19 -32.54 15.23 19.90
C ALA A 19 -32.48 15.72 18.45
N ASN A 20 -31.44 16.48 18.09
CA ASN A 20 -31.39 17.20 16.80
C ASN A 20 -30.19 16.85 15.91
N ASN A 21 -29.33 15.90 16.32
CA ASN A 21 -28.06 15.62 15.63
C ASN A 21 -27.20 16.89 15.42
N SER A 22 -27.35 17.90 16.31
CA SER A 22 -26.58 19.13 16.22
C SER A 22 -25.22 18.91 16.87
N TYR A 23 -24.19 18.84 16.04
CA TYR A 23 -22.81 18.68 16.50
C TYR A 23 -22.25 20.01 17.01
N ILE A 24 -21.59 19.98 18.16
CA ILE A 24 -20.96 21.15 18.79
C ILE A 24 -19.82 21.66 17.91
N PHE A 25 -19.04 20.74 17.33
CA PHE A 25 -17.85 21.08 16.54
C PHE A 25 -18.14 21.54 15.12
N THR A 26 -19.41 21.58 14.70
CA THR A 26 -19.85 22.24 13.46
C THR A 26 -20.38 23.66 13.71
N GLY A 27 -20.50 24.07 14.99
CA GLY A 27 -21.00 25.37 15.42
C GLY A 27 -19.92 26.46 15.50
N LYS A 28 -20.22 27.51 16.26
CA LYS A 28 -19.28 28.63 16.48
C LYS A 28 -18.11 28.20 17.36
N ARG A 29 -16.92 28.72 17.07
CA ARG A 29 -15.71 28.43 17.88
C ARG A 29 -15.89 28.73 19.37
N SER A 30 -16.61 29.82 19.69
CA SER A 30 -16.95 30.18 21.07
C SER A 30 -17.77 29.12 21.80
N GLU A 31 -18.66 28.40 21.11
CA GLU A 31 -19.48 27.35 21.71
C GLU A 31 -18.65 26.09 22.00
N ILE A 32 -17.74 25.74 21.07
CA ILE A 32 -16.78 24.65 21.24
C ILE A 32 -15.90 24.94 22.47
N ASP A 33 -15.29 26.12 22.52
CA ASP A 33 -14.39 26.49 23.61
C ASP A 33 -15.12 26.57 24.95
N GLN A 34 -16.38 27.03 24.98
CA GLN A 34 -17.21 27.02 26.19
C GLN A 34 -17.52 25.61 26.69
N TYR A 35 -17.88 24.68 25.79
CA TYR A 35 -18.15 23.30 26.16
C TYR A 35 -16.88 22.61 26.69
N LEU A 36 -15.77 22.78 26.00
CA LEU A 36 -14.47 22.24 26.40
C LEU A 36 -14.00 22.79 27.75
N GLN A 37 -14.21 24.08 28.01
CA GLN A 37 -13.92 24.70 29.30
C GLN A 37 -14.82 24.15 30.42
N ALA A 38 -16.10 23.89 30.14
CA ALA A 38 -17.02 23.29 31.12
C ALA A 38 -16.52 21.90 31.54
N VAL A 39 -16.08 21.07 30.58
CA VAL A 39 -15.49 19.76 30.85
C VAL A 39 -14.24 19.88 31.72
N ASP A 40 -13.34 20.82 31.41
CA ASP A 40 -12.10 21.03 32.19
C ASP A 40 -12.40 21.39 33.66
N ILE A 41 -13.39 22.27 33.89
CA ILE A 41 -13.79 22.68 35.24
C ILE A 41 -14.32 21.48 36.05
N ILE A 42 -15.15 20.64 35.43
CA ILE A 42 -15.71 19.45 36.07
C ILE A 42 -14.60 18.45 36.39
N GLN A 43 -13.69 18.18 35.45
CA GLN A 43 -12.56 17.27 35.67
C GLN A 43 -11.64 17.78 36.79
N HIS A 44 -11.35 19.08 36.82
CA HIS A 44 -10.53 19.67 37.88
C HIS A 44 -11.18 19.52 39.26
N SER A 45 -12.49 19.74 39.36
CA SER A 45 -13.24 19.55 40.62
C SER A 45 -13.23 18.11 41.13
N ILE A 46 -13.22 17.12 40.22
CA ILE A 46 -13.11 15.71 40.58
C ILE A 46 -11.71 15.43 41.11
N ALA A 47 -10.66 15.93 40.44
CA ALA A 47 -9.28 15.75 40.85
C ALA A 47 -8.94 16.42 42.19
N SER A 48 -9.57 17.56 42.50
CA SER A 48 -9.35 18.30 43.75
C SER A 48 -10.08 17.73 44.97
N GLY A 49 -10.92 16.69 44.82
CA GLY A 49 -11.53 15.97 45.93
C GLY A 49 -12.62 16.73 46.71
N SER A 50 -13.31 17.69 46.08
CA SER A 50 -14.42 18.42 46.75
C SER A 50 -15.61 17.48 47.00
N ALA A 51 -15.87 17.14 48.26
CA ALA A 51 -16.78 16.05 48.64
C ALA A 51 -18.27 16.31 48.36
N HIS A 52 -18.73 17.57 48.30
CA HIS A 52 -20.18 17.85 48.22
C HIS A 52 -20.76 17.64 46.80
N ASP A 53 -19.96 17.87 45.76
CA ASP A 53 -20.39 17.81 44.35
C ASP A 53 -19.71 16.71 43.54
N HIS A 54 -18.90 15.86 44.19
CA HIS A 54 -18.10 14.85 43.52
C HIS A 54 -18.93 13.85 42.70
N ASN A 55 -20.07 13.42 43.23
CA ASN A 55 -20.95 12.47 42.53
C ASN A 55 -21.62 13.12 41.31
N THR A 56 -22.11 14.36 41.45
CA THR A 56 -22.75 15.11 40.36
C THR A 56 -21.74 15.40 39.25
N ALA A 57 -20.53 15.83 39.62
CA ALA A 57 -19.44 16.05 38.68
C ALA A 57 -19.07 14.75 37.92
N LYS A 58 -18.99 13.62 38.63
CA LYS A 58 -18.71 12.31 38.02
C LYS A 58 -19.80 11.90 37.04
N SER A 59 -21.07 12.07 37.39
CA SER A 59 -22.20 11.84 36.47
C SER A 59 -22.13 12.75 35.24
N ALA A 60 -21.77 14.02 35.41
CA ALA A 60 -21.60 14.95 34.30
C ALA A 60 -20.47 14.51 33.35
N ILE A 61 -19.35 13.98 33.86
CA ILE A 61 -18.30 13.39 33.02
C ILE A 61 -18.80 12.16 32.25
N GLN A 62 -19.54 11.27 32.90
CA GLN A 62 -20.13 10.10 32.23
C GLN A 62 -21.09 10.49 31.09
N ILE A 63 -21.71 11.67 31.18
CA ILE A 63 -22.53 12.25 30.11
C ILE A 63 -21.66 12.91 29.03
N ALA A 64 -20.62 13.64 29.42
CA ALA A 64 -19.77 14.39 28.49
C ALA A 64 -18.92 13.51 27.58
N MET A 65 -18.37 12.39 28.08
CA MET A 65 -17.42 11.58 27.31
C MET A 65 -18.04 10.95 26.06
N PRO A 66 -19.23 10.33 26.10
CA PRO A 66 -19.90 9.84 24.89
C PRO A 66 -20.18 10.94 23.86
N VAL A 67 -20.53 12.14 24.31
CA VAL A 67 -20.74 13.30 23.43
C VAL A 67 -19.44 13.65 22.71
N LEU A 68 -18.33 13.76 23.45
CA LEU A 68 -17.02 14.06 22.87
C LEU A 68 -16.54 13.00 21.86
N VAL A 69 -16.77 11.71 22.12
CA VAL A 69 -16.47 10.63 21.16
C VAL A 69 -17.31 10.80 19.88
N ASN A 70 -18.60 11.10 20.03
CA ASN A 70 -19.49 11.32 18.88
C ASN A 70 -19.10 12.56 18.06
N GLU A 71 -18.66 13.63 18.71
CA GLU A 71 -18.10 14.81 18.04
C GLU A 71 -16.83 14.45 17.26
N MET A 72 -15.93 13.65 17.84
CA MET A 72 -14.74 13.16 17.14
C MET A 72 -15.12 12.32 15.91
N HIS A 73 -16.08 11.41 16.03
CA HIS A 73 -16.59 10.65 14.88
C HIS A 73 -17.12 11.55 13.77
N ASN A 74 -17.87 12.59 14.13
CA ASN A 74 -18.40 13.54 13.17
C ASN A 74 -17.28 14.34 12.47
N LEU A 75 -16.29 14.82 13.23
CA LEU A 75 -15.10 15.48 12.68
C LEU A 75 -14.37 14.58 11.69
N LEU A 76 -14.17 13.30 12.02
CA LEU A 76 -13.54 12.35 11.10
C LEU A 76 -14.39 12.17 9.82
N ASN A 77 -15.70 11.94 9.96
CA ASN A 77 -16.61 11.71 8.85
C ASN A 77 -16.74 12.90 7.89
N ILE A 78 -16.90 14.11 8.41
CA ILE A 78 -17.05 15.31 7.59
C ILE A 78 -15.81 15.51 6.72
N ASN A 79 -14.61 15.30 7.27
CA ASN A 79 -13.37 15.53 6.53
C ASN A 79 -13.09 14.43 5.50
N ASN A 80 -13.60 13.22 5.70
CA ASN A 80 -13.58 12.17 4.67
C ASN A 80 -14.43 12.55 3.44
N ASN A 81 -15.50 13.32 3.64
CA ASN A 81 -16.49 13.64 2.59
C ASN A 81 -16.25 14.99 1.90
N LYS A 82 -15.33 15.84 2.40
CA LYS A 82 -15.11 17.20 1.88
C LYS A 82 -14.50 17.28 0.47
N SER A 83 -14.06 16.16 -0.12
CA SER A 83 -13.47 16.13 -1.46
C SER A 83 -14.38 15.42 -2.48
N THR A 84 -15.55 15.99 -2.73
CA THR A 84 -16.49 15.60 -3.81
C THR A 84 -16.70 16.70 -4.85
N HIS A 85 -15.69 17.54 -5.12
CA HIS A 85 -15.73 18.40 -6.30
C HIS A 85 -15.09 17.72 -7.51
N ASN A 86 -15.93 17.50 -8.53
CA ASN A 86 -15.78 16.96 -9.88
C ASN A 86 -15.69 15.43 -10.10
N PRO A 87 -16.75 14.82 -10.69
CA PRO A 87 -16.70 13.49 -11.30
C PRO A 87 -16.19 13.47 -12.76
N ASP A 88 -15.84 14.61 -13.36
CA ASP A 88 -15.56 14.69 -14.81
C ASP A 88 -14.08 14.57 -15.19
N SER A 89 -13.36 13.62 -14.60
CA SER A 89 -12.09 13.13 -15.16
C SER A 89 -12.12 11.62 -15.38
N THR A 90 -13.23 11.13 -15.93
CA THR A 90 -13.25 9.91 -16.76
C THR A 90 -12.51 10.20 -18.08
N THR A 91 -11.19 10.33 -18.00
CA THR A 91 -10.34 10.05 -19.17
C THR A 91 -9.81 8.64 -18.99
N TYR A 92 -10.68 7.65 -19.23
CA TYR A 92 -10.25 6.36 -19.73
C TYR A 92 -9.69 6.59 -21.14
N SER A 93 -8.42 7.01 -21.24
CA SER A 93 -7.67 6.86 -22.46
C SER A 93 -6.77 5.64 -22.30
N SER A 94 -7.26 4.53 -22.84
CA SER A 94 -6.55 3.27 -23.01
C SER A 94 -5.34 3.47 -23.93
N THR A 95 -4.22 3.91 -23.37
CA THR A 95 -2.88 3.64 -23.90
C THR A 95 -1.96 3.42 -22.71
N MET A 96 -1.84 2.15 -22.31
CA MET A 96 -0.81 1.69 -21.38
C MET A 96 0.54 1.81 -22.09
N SER A 97 1.15 2.99 -22.06
CA SER A 97 2.52 3.20 -22.50
C SER A 97 3.44 2.32 -21.64
N ASP A 98 4.20 1.41 -22.26
CA ASP A 98 5.18 0.50 -21.63
C ASP A 98 6.42 1.22 -21.06
N THR A 99 6.33 2.52 -20.79
CA THR A 99 7.42 3.30 -20.22
C THR A 99 7.12 3.54 -18.76
N GLY A 100 7.95 2.99 -17.87
CA GLY A 100 7.81 3.00 -16.40
C GLY A 100 7.90 4.39 -15.75
N SER A 101 7.06 5.33 -16.18
CA SER A 101 6.96 6.67 -15.62
C SER A 101 6.09 6.63 -14.36
N ASN A 102 6.65 7.12 -13.24
CA ASN A 102 5.95 7.26 -11.96
C ASN A 102 4.81 8.30 -11.99
N SER A 103 4.55 8.99 -13.10
CA SER A 103 3.61 10.12 -13.20
C SER A 103 2.20 9.79 -12.67
N TYR A 104 1.71 8.57 -12.88
CA TYR A 104 0.39 8.15 -12.41
C TYR A 104 0.26 7.97 -10.90
N ILE A 105 1.37 7.82 -10.16
CA ILE A 105 1.38 7.74 -8.69
C ILE A 105 1.31 9.15 -8.11
N ASP A 106 1.93 10.12 -8.78
CA ASP A 106 1.95 11.51 -8.34
C ASP A 106 0.59 12.20 -8.53
N ASP A 107 -0.18 11.79 -9.55
CA ASP A 107 -1.55 12.25 -9.77
C ASP A 107 -2.59 11.62 -8.83
N TYR A 108 -2.22 10.60 -8.03
CA TYR A 108 -3.14 9.99 -7.08
C TYR A 108 -3.29 10.87 -5.83
N GLU A 109 -4.41 11.59 -5.76
CA GLU A 109 -4.77 12.37 -4.59
C GLU A 109 -5.52 11.51 -3.56
N TYR A 110 -4.90 11.27 -2.41
CA TYR A 110 -5.56 10.58 -1.31
C TYR A 110 -6.56 11.54 -0.63
N ARG A 111 -7.86 11.31 -0.87
CA ARG A 111 -8.97 12.25 -0.60
C ARG A 111 -9.40 12.37 0.87
N SER A 112 -8.48 12.21 1.82
CA SER A 112 -8.79 12.26 3.26
C SER A 112 -7.84 13.19 4.02
N THR A 113 -7.47 14.33 3.43
CA THR A 113 -6.56 15.29 4.06
C THR A 113 -7.25 16.12 5.15
N PHE A 114 -6.68 16.10 6.35
CA PHE A 114 -7.20 16.85 7.50
C PHE A 114 -6.57 18.24 7.56
N SER A 115 -7.40 19.27 7.72
CA SER A 115 -6.90 20.62 8.02
C SER A 115 -6.37 20.69 9.46
N VAL A 116 -5.38 21.57 9.70
CA VAL A 116 -4.80 21.81 11.03
C VAL A 116 -5.84 22.10 12.10
N THR A 117 -6.91 22.83 11.77
CA THR A 117 -7.99 23.15 12.71
C THR A 117 -8.72 21.90 13.22
N VAL A 118 -9.06 20.97 12.32
CA VAL A 118 -9.70 19.70 12.67
C VAL A 118 -8.77 18.83 13.51
N ILE A 119 -7.48 18.78 13.17
CA ILE A 119 -6.48 18.04 13.97
C ILE A 119 -6.44 18.60 15.39
N ASN A 120 -6.36 19.93 15.54
CA ASN A 120 -6.35 20.58 16.85
C ASN A 120 -7.64 20.32 17.65
N ASP A 121 -8.78 20.22 16.98
CA ASP A 121 -10.07 19.89 17.60
C ASP A 121 -10.10 18.46 18.11
N ILE A 122 -9.66 17.50 17.29
CA ILE A 122 -9.54 16.10 17.70
C ILE A 122 -8.56 15.98 18.88
N GLN A 123 -7.38 16.59 18.80
CA GLN A 123 -6.41 16.60 19.91
C GLN A 123 -6.98 17.23 21.19
N SER A 124 -7.79 18.28 21.07
CA SER A 124 -8.46 18.91 22.21
C SER A 124 -9.49 17.98 22.85
N ILE A 125 -10.19 17.15 22.06
CA ILE A 125 -11.07 16.08 22.55
C ILE A 125 -10.22 15.02 23.26
N LEU A 126 -9.19 14.49 22.59
CA LEU A 126 -8.33 13.41 23.10
C LEU A 126 -7.70 13.77 24.45
N LYS A 127 -7.23 15.00 24.64
CA LYS A 127 -6.68 15.47 25.91
C LYS A 127 -7.66 15.28 27.08
N ARG A 128 -8.93 15.64 26.87
CA ARG A 128 -9.99 15.52 27.91
C ARG A 128 -10.42 14.08 28.10
N MET A 129 -10.50 13.32 27.02
CA MET A 129 -10.80 11.89 27.06
C MET A 129 -9.71 11.12 27.83
N ASN A 130 -8.43 11.47 27.64
CA ASN A 130 -7.32 10.88 28.39
C ASN A 130 -7.42 11.19 29.89
N ALA A 131 -7.66 12.47 30.23
CA ALA A 131 -7.80 12.91 31.62
C ALA A 131 -8.94 12.21 32.38
N ALA A 132 -9.98 11.75 31.68
CA ALA A 132 -11.09 10.99 32.26
C ALA A 132 -10.90 9.47 32.21
N GLY A 133 -9.85 8.95 31.56
CA GLY A 133 -9.61 7.51 31.40
C GLY A 133 -10.40 6.84 30.26
N TYR A 134 -10.84 7.61 29.26
CA TYR A 134 -11.64 7.13 28.11
C TYR A 134 -10.86 7.15 26.78
N MET A 135 -9.53 7.10 26.83
CA MET A 135 -8.69 7.11 25.61
C MET A 135 -8.98 5.93 24.67
N GLU A 136 -9.24 4.74 25.22
CA GLU A 136 -9.50 3.53 24.42
C GLU A 136 -10.77 3.62 23.56
N ASP A 137 -11.79 4.34 24.04
CA ASP A 137 -13.00 4.59 23.23
C ASP A 137 -12.69 5.49 22.04
N CYS A 138 -11.77 6.44 22.20
CA CYS A 138 -11.30 7.28 21.10
C CYS A 138 -10.47 6.49 20.10
N LYS A 139 -9.55 5.64 20.56
CA LYS A 139 -8.74 4.79 19.67
C LYS A 139 -9.63 3.87 18.82
N LYS A 140 -10.59 3.17 19.44
CA LYS A 140 -11.55 2.32 18.71
C LYS A 140 -12.38 3.12 17.70
N ALA A 141 -12.88 4.28 18.10
CA ALA A 141 -13.64 5.17 17.23
C ALA A 141 -12.82 5.63 16.02
N TYR A 142 -11.57 6.01 16.23
CA TYR A 142 -10.63 6.41 15.19
C TYR A 142 -10.28 5.27 14.25
N VAL A 143 -9.79 4.14 14.79
CA VAL A 143 -9.39 2.95 14.01
C VAL A 143 -10.52 2.47 13.11
N SER A 144 -11.74 2.34 13.65
CA SER A 144 -12.92 1.93 12.88
C SER A 144 -13.22 2.88 11.71
N ASN A 145 -13.16 4.19 11.95
CA ASN A 145 -13.41 5.20 10.92
C ASN A 145 -12.35 5.16 9.82
N ARG A 146 -11.07 5.22 10.21
CA ARG A 146 -9.96 5.29 9.27
C ARG A 146 -9.78 3.99 8.49
N LYS A 147 -10.03 2.83 9.11
CA LYS A 147 -10.05 1.52 8.43
C LYS A 147 -11.04 1.55 7.26
N ARG A 148 -12.25 2.07 7.48
CA ARG A 148 -13.25 2.23 6.42
C ARG A 148 -12.74 3.15 5.29
N CYS A 149 -12.04 4.24 5.61
CA CYS A 149 -11.46 5.13 4.59
C CYS A 149 -10.40 4.44 3.73
N ILE A 150 -9.53 3.63 4.36
CA ILE A 150 -8.53 2.83 3.67
C ILE A 150 -9.23 1.82 2.76
N ASP A 151 -10.22 1.09 3.28
CA ASP A 151 -10.97 0.07 2.54
C ASP A 151 -11.70 0.69 1.33
N ASP A 152 -12.40 1.82 1.52
CA ASP A 152 -13.09 2.55 0.45
C ASP A 152 -12.11 3.08 -0.62
N SER A 153 -10.90 3.48 -0.21
CA SER A 153 -9.85 3.95 -1.12
C SER A 153 -9.19 2.80 -1.88
N TYR A 154 -8.98 1.67 -1.20
CA TYR A 154 -8.43 0.44 -1.78
C TYR A 154 -9.39 -0.17 -2.80
N GLN A 155 -10.69 -0.20 -2.53
CA GLN A 155 -11.70 -0.69 -3.46
C GLN A 155 -11.70 0.06 -4.80
N LYS A 156 -11.39 1.37 -4.80
CA LYS A 156 -11.28 2.20 -6.01
C LYS A 156 -10.04 1.90 -6.85
N LEU A 157 -9.12 1.07 -6.37
CA LEU A 157 -7.90 0.68 -7.10
C LEU A 157 -8.12 -0.53 -8.02
N ASP A 158 -9.36 -1.04 -8.12
CA ASP A 158 -9.79 -2.14 -9.00
C ASP A 158 -8.92 -3.41 -8.88
N VAL A 159 -8.39 -3.67 -7.68
CA VAL A 159 -7.58 -4.86 -7.43
C VAL A 159 -8.47 -6.09 -7.40
N GLN A 160 -8.29 -6.98 -8.37
CA GLN A 160 -9.03 -8.23 -8.44
C GLN A 160 -8.42 -9.26 -7.50
N LYS A 161 -9.27 -9.92 -6.72
CA LYS A 161 -8.87 -11.12 -5.98
C LYS A 161 -8.37 -12.17 -6.96
N LEU A 162 -7.25 -12.80 -6.63
CA LEU A 162 -6.61 -13.79 -7.47
C LEU A 162 -6.22 -15.00 -6.62
N SER A 163 -6.70 -16.18 -6.98
CA SER A 163 -6.23 -17.41 -6.37
C SER A 163 -4.98 -17.95 -7.07
N SER A 164 -4.21 -18.79 -6.38
CA SER A 164 -3.04 -19.45 -6.97
C SER A 164 -3.42 -20.44 -8.09
N ASN A 165 -4.67 -20.89 -8.14
CA ASN A 165 -5.17 -21.70 -9.26
C ASN A 165 -5.43 -20.82 -10.47
N ASP A 166 -6.12 -19.69 -10.28
CA ASP A 166 -6.43 -18.76 -11.37
C ASP A 166 -5.16 -18.18 -11.98
N ALA A 167 -4.15 -17.86 -11.17
CA ALA A 167 -2.83 -17.43 -11.66
C ALA A 167 -2.14 -18.46 -12.57
N ARG A 168 -2.46 -19.76 -12.44
CA ARG A 168 -1.92 -20.83 -13.27
C ARG A 168 -2.71 -21.07 -14.55
N THR A 169 -4.03 -20.92 -14.48
CA THR A 169 -4.95 -21.34 -15.54
C THR A 169 -5.45 -20.19 -16.42
N MET A 170 -5.46 -18.96 -15.90
CA MET A 170 -5.93 -17.78 -16.62
C MET A 170 -5.10 -17.52 -17.89
N GLU A 171 -5.78 -16.99 -18.91
CA GLU A 171 -5.13 -16.53 -20.13
C GLU A 171 -4.06 -15.48 -19.80
N TRP A 172 -2.90 -15.58 -20.46
CA TRP A 172 -1.76 -14.72 -20.15
C TRP A 172 -2.08 -13.24 -20.34
N HIS A 173 -2.79 -12.85 -21.40
CA HIS A 173 -3.12 -11.44 -21.64
C HIS A 173 -3.94 -10.84 -20.48
N THR A 174 -4.91 -11.58 -19.96
CA THR A 174 -5.71 -11.16 -18.81
C THR A 174 -4.87 -11.11 -17.53
N LEU A 175 -4.06 -12.13 -17.26
CA LEU A 175 -3.18 -12.16 -16.09
C LEU A 175 -2.15 -11.03 -16.13
N GLU A 176 -1.66 -10.71 -17.32
CA GLU A 176 -0.72 -9.62 -17.57
C GLU A 176 -1.33 -8.26 -17.14
N LEU A 177 -2.60 -8.02 -17.45
CA LEU A 177 -3.35 -6.85 -16.99
C LEU A 177 -3.52 -6.83 -15.47
N VAL A 178 -3.85 -7.98 -14.87
CA VAL A 178 -3.93 -8.12 -13.40
C VAL A 178 -2.60 -7.76 -12.74
N ILE A 179 -1.46 -8.18 -13.30
CA ILE A 179 -0.13 -7.78 -12.79
C ILE A 179 0.07 -6.26 -12.90
N LYS A 180 -0.29 -5.62 -14.02
CA LYS A 180 -0.17 -4.15 -14.17
C LYS A 180 -1.00 -3.43 -13.10
N VAL A 181 -2.25 -3.83 -12.92
CA VAL A 181 -3.15 -3.25 -11.91
C VAL A 181 -2.57 -3.46 -10.51
N TRP A 182 -2.14 -4.68 -10.17
CA TRP A 182 -1.54 -4.97 -8.88
C TRP A 182 -0.31 -4.09 -8.60
N MET A 183 0.61 -3.96 -9.56
CA MET A 183 1.82 -3.13 -9.39
C MET A 183 1.47 -1.66 -9.14
N LYS A 184 0.48 -1.11 -9.86
CA LYS A 184 0.00 0.26 -9.66
C LYS A 184 -0.62 0.42 -8.28
N SER A 185 -1.54 -0.47 -7.92
CA SER A 185 -2.31 -0.39 -6.68
C SER A 185 -1.43 -0.60 -5.45
N ALA A 186 -0.47 -1.54 -5.51
CA ALA A 186 0.51 -1.74 -4.45
C ALA A 186 1.35 -0.49 -4.21
N LYS A 187 1.85 0.17 -5.27
CA LYS A 187 2.58 1.43 -5.14
C LYS A 187 1.72 2.52 -4.49
N ILE A 188 0.46 2.68 -4.91
CA ILE A 188 -0.45 3.67 -4.32
C ILE A 188 -0.69 3.38 -2.83
N CYS A 189 -0.97 2.12 -2.46
CA CYS A 189 -1.20 1.73 -1.08
C CYS A 189 0.01 2.01 -0.19
N PHE A 190 1.20 1.54 -0.57
CA PHE A 190 2.39 1.60 0.28
C PHE A 190 3.15 2.93 0.20
N ARG A 191 2.92 3.77 -0.83
CA ARG A 191 3.60 5.08 -0.98
C ARG A 191 2.72 6.29 -0.69
N LYS A 192 1.40 6.16 -0.73
CA LYS A 192 0.47 7.28 -0.57
C LYS A 192 -0.51 7.04 0.58
N ILE A 193 -1.37 6.03 0.45
CA ILE A 193 -2.49 5.79 1.40
C ILE A 193 -1.97 5.51 2.80
N LEU A 194 -1.23 4.41 2.96
CA LEU A 194 -0.86 3.92 4.27
C LEU A 194 0.20 4.81 4.96
N PRO A 195 1.20 5.40 4.28
CA PRO A 195 2.07 6.39 4.89
C PRO A 195 1.32 7.62 5.40
N TYR A 196 0.32 8.11 4.64
CA TYR A 196 -0.51 9.22 5.09
C TYR A 196 -1.27 8.87 6.37
N GLU A 197 -1.90 7.70 6.41
CA GLU A 197 -2.65 7.25 7.60
C GLU A 197 -1.75 7.05 8.82
N LYS A 198 -0.55 6.50 8.61
CA LYS A 198 0.45 6.37 9.69
C LYS A 198 0.81 7.75 10.26
N HIS A 199 1.12 8.69 9.38
CA HIS A 199 1.47 10.05 9.78
C HIS A 199 0.32 10.80 10.45
N LEU A 200 -0.92 10.65 9.95
CA LEU A 200 -2.10 11.25 10.57
C LEU A 200 -2.33 10.68 11.98
N CYS A 201 -2.15 9.38 12.14
CA CYS A 201 -2.21 8.70 13.44
C CYS A 201 -1.18 9.28 14.42
N GLU A 202 0.08 9.41 13.98
CA GLU A 202 1.19 10.00 14.74
C GLU A 202 0.90 11.46 15.13
N ILE A 203 0.35 12.28 14.22
CA ILE A 203 0.01 13.66 14.57
C ILE A 203 -1.14 13.72 15.59
N ILE A 204 -2.20 12.93 15.41
CA ILE A 204 -3.40 13.02 16.24
C ILE A 204 -3.14 12.53 17.66
N PHE A 205 -2.46 11.39 17.81
CA PHE A 205 -2.29 10.73 19.11
C PHE A 205 -0.87 10.90 19.70
N GLY A 206 0.14 11.22 18.88
CA GLY A 206 1.53 11.27 19.36
C GLY A 206 1.95 9.94 19.98
N ASP A 207 2.58 10.02 21.15
CA ASP A 207 3.07 8.86 21.91
C ASP A 207 1.93 8.05 22.59
N ASP A 208 0.69 8.55 22.60
CA ASP A 208 -0.45 7.84 23.21
C ASP A 208 -0.98 6.70 22.32
N MET A 209 -0.51 6.60 21.07
CA MET A 209 -0.92 5.54 20.15
C MET A 209 -0.01 4.33 20.20
N ASP A 210 -0.62 3.15 20.24
CA ASP A 210 0.10 1.90 20.05
C ASP A 210 0.29 1.63 18.55
N ASP A 211 1.43 1.05 18.19
CA ASP A 211 1.70 0.56 16.85
C ASP A 211 0.60 -0.41 16.39
N ASP A 212 0.06 -1.22 17.30
CA ASP A 212 -0.99 -2.21 17.02
C ASP A 212 -2.27 -1.58 16.43
N CYS A 213 -2.60 -0.33 16.79
CA CYS A 213 -3.77 0.34 16.23
C CYS A 213 -3.59 0.68 14.73
N PHE A 214 -2.38 1.09 14.32
CA PHE A 214 -2.08 1.29 12.91
C PHE A 214 -2.15 -0.03 12.13
N ILE A 215 -1.63 -1.11 12.73
CA ILE A 215 -1.69 -2.45 12.14
C ILE A 215 -3.14 -2.93 11.98
N GLU A 216 -3.99 -2.76 12.99
CA GLU A 216 -5.41 -3.13 12.93
C GLU A 216 -6.15 -2.40 11.78
N MET A 217 -5.85 -1.12 11.63
CA MET A 217 -6.44 -0.26 10.61
C MET A 217 -5.97 -0.63 9.19
N SER A 218 -4.67 -0.90 9.00
CA SER A 218 -4.06 -1.04 7.66
C SER A 218 -3.93 -2.48 7.15
N SER A 219 -3.94 -3.47 8.04
CA SER A 219 -3.60 -4.87 7.72
C SER A 219 -4.48 -5.50 6.64
N GLY A 220 -5.76 -5.13 6.54
CA GLY A 220 -6.69 -5.72 5.57
C GLY A 220 -6.19 -5.64 4.13
N CYS A 221 -6.01 -4.41 3.61
CA CYS A 221 -5.53 -4.19 2.25
C CYS A 221 -4.08 -4.68 2.04
N ALA A 222 -3.22 -4.53 3.05
CA ALA A 222 -1.82 -4.95 2.95
C ALA A 222 -1.67 -6.47 2.83
N ILE A 223 -2.42 -7.23 3.64
CA ILE A 223 -2.47 -8.69 3.57
C ILE A 223 -3.04 -9.13 2.23
N GLU A 224 -4.15 -8.53 1.77
CA GLU A 224 -4.76 -8.90 0.49
C GLU A 224 -3.81 -8.69 -0.70
N LEU A 225 -3.11 -7.54 -0.75
CA LEU A 225 -2.09 -7.28 -1.77
C LEU A 225 -0.96 -8.32 -1.73
N LEU A 226 -0.53 -8.74 -0.54
CA LEU A 226 0.51 -9.75 -0.36
C LEU A 226 0.04 -11.15 -0.76
N GLU A 227 -1.22 -11.52 -0.50
CA GLU A 227 -1.80 -12.77 -0.99
C GLU A 227 -1.86 -12.80 -2.51
N ILE A 228 -2.28 -11.71 -3.15
CA ILE A 228 -2.31 -11.63 -4.62
C ILE A 228 -0.90 -11.77 -5.20
N ALA A 229 0.10 -11.10 -4.62
CA ALA A 229 1.50 -11.28 -5.02
C ALA A 229 1.95 -12.74 -4.86
N THR A 230 1.53 -13.40 -3.77
CA THR A 230 1.78 -14.82 -3.53
C THR A 230 1.16 -15.69 -4.62
N SER A 231 -0.05 -15.40 -5.06
CA SER A 231 -0.69 -16.10 -6.18
C SER A 231 -0.03 -15.79 -7.53
N LEU A 232 0.38 -14.55 -7.79
CA LEU A 232 1.11 -14.17 -9.01
C LEU A 232 2.45 -14.91 -9.15
N SER A 233 3.11 -15.24 -8.04
CA SER A 233 4.31 -16.09 -8.07
C SER A 233 4.05 -17.56 -8.42
N CYS A 234 2.80 -17.98 -8.59
CA CYS A 234 2.43 -19.33 -9.05
C CYS A 234 2.18 -19.40 -10.57
N VAL A 235 2.42 -18.32 -11.31
CA VAL A 235 2.24 -18.25 -12.77
C VAL A 235 2.87 -19.44 -13.50
N ARG A 236 2.19 -19.99 -14.52
CA ARG A 236 2.76 -21.05 -15.37
C ARG A 236 4.06 -20.57 -16.03
N ILE A 237 5.05 -21.45 -16.10
CA ILE A 237 6.37 -21.15 -16.69
C ILE A 237 6.29 -21.16 -18.21
N ALA A 238 6.56 -20.03 -18.84
CA ALA A 238 6.67 -19.87 -20.30
C ALA A 238 7.52 -18.63 -20.63
N SER A 239 8.28 -18.68 -21.73
CA SER A 239 9.28 -17.66 -22.09
C SER A 239 8.69 -16.26 -22.29
N ASP A 240 7.49 -16.16 -22.85
CA ASP A 240 6.77 -14.90 -23.10
C ASP A 240 6.42 -14.11 -21.84
N ARG A 241 6.58 -14.70 -20.65
CA ARG A 241 6.19 -14.11 -19.36
C ARG A 241 7.32 -13.39 -18.64
N LEU A 242 8.57 -13.65 -19.02
CA LEU A 242 9.75 -13.25 -18.25
C LEU A 242 9.72 -11.76 -17.89
N PHE A 243 9.56 -10.89 -18.89
CA PHE A 243 9.73 -9.45 -18.71
C PHE A 243 8.69 -8.85 -17.75
N ARG A 244 7.43 -9.30 -17.81
CA ARG A 244 6.42 -8.87 -16.85
C ARG A 244 6.69 -9.40 -15.44
N ILE A 245 7.22 -10.62 -15.31
CA ILE A 245 7.62 -11.15 -14.01
C ILE A 245 8.84 -10.40 -13.45
N LEU A 246 9.77 -9.96 -14.28
CA LEU A 246 10.88 -9.08 -13.86
C LEU A 246 10.38 -7.71 -13.37
N GLU A 247 9.39 -7.12 -14.04
CA GLU A 247 8.76 -5.87 -13.58
C GLU A 247 8.05 -6.05 -12.23
N LEU A 248 7.35 -7.18 -12.04
CA LEU A 248 6.71 -7.52 -10.78
C LEU A 248 7.74 -7.72 -9.67
N TYR A 249 8.81 -8.48 -9.94
CA TYR A 249 9.95 -8.67 -9.03
C TYR A 249 10.52 -7.32 -8.59
N LYS A 250 10.86 -6.45 -9.55
CA LYS A 250 11.43 -5.13 -9.27
C LYS A 250 10.48 -4.28 -8.43
N THR A 251 9.20 -4.23 -8.82
CA THR A 251 8.19 -3.48 -8.06
C THR A 251 8.06 -3.99 -6.62
N PHE A 252 8.08 -5.30 -6.41
CA PHE A 252 8.01 -5.85 -5.06
C PHE A 252 9.28 -5.54 -4.26
N THR A 253 10.47 -5.73 -4.85
CA THR A 253 11.76 -5.40 -4.22
C THR A 253 11.83 -3.93 -3.81
N ASP A 254 11.34 -3.02 -4.66
CA ASP A 254 11.29 -1.58 -4.37
C ASP A 254 10.34 -1.24 -3.20
N LEU A 255 9.24 -1.98 -3.05
CA LEU A 255 8.23 -1.76 -2.00
C LEU A 255 8.58 -2.46 -0.68
N LEU A 256 9.39 -3.52 -0.70
CA LEU A 256 9.70 -4.32 0.49
C LEU A 256 10.28 -3.48 1.66
N PRO A 257 11.22 -2.53 1.45
CA PRO A 257 11.70 -1.67 2.53
C PRO A 257 10.60 -0.80 3.14
N GLU A 258 9.67 -0.29 2.31
CA GLU A 258 8.55 0.53 2.75
C GLU A 258 7.56 -0.31 3.59
N MET A 259 7.24 -1.52 3.12
CA MET A 259 6.44 -2.50 3.87
C MET A 259 7.05 -2.80 5.24
N ASN A 260 8.36 -3.11 5.28
CA ASN A 260 9.05 -3.44 6.53
C ASN A 260 9.11 -2.26 7.50
N LYS A 261 9.30 -1.03 7.00
CA LYS A 261 9.30 0.18 7.81
C LYS A 261 7.92 0.47 8.41
N MET A 262 6.86 0.29 7.62
CA MET A 262 5.50 0.59 8.06
C MET A 262 4.98 -0.45 9.06
N PHE A 263 5.22 -1.73 8.78
CA PHE A 263 4.80 -2.87 9.58
C PHE A 263 6.00 -3.35 10.41
N ASN A 264 6.58 -2.50 11.27
CA ASN A 264 7.76 -2.81 12.08
C ASN A 264 7.41 -3.38 13.48
N ALA A 265 6.15 -3.30 13.90
CA ALA A 265 5.65 -3.81 15.17
C ALA A 265 5.78 -5.33 15.30
N GLN A 266 5.92 -5.85 16.52
CA GLN A 266 6.02 -7.30 16.76
C GLN A 266 4.78 -8.07 16.27
N SER A 267 3.58 -7.48 16.42
CA SER A 267 2.31 -8.04 15.95
C SER A 267 2.24 -8.28 14.43
N SER A 268 3.11 -7.62 13.66
CA SER A 268 3.17 -7.72 12.19
C SER A 268 4.36 -8.53 11.66
N GLU A 269 5.05 -9.29 12.52
CA GLU A 269 6.21 -10.12 12.13
C GLU A 269 5.87 -11.16 11.05
N SER A 270 4.70 -11.78 11.12
CA SER A 270 4.24 -12.77 10.13
C SER A 270 4.08 -12.16 8.75
N PHE A 271 3.56 -10.92 8.68
CA PHE A 271 3.46 -10.15 7.45
C PHE A 271 4.84 -9.85 6.86
N ARG A 272 5.78 -9.32 7.65
CA ARG A 272 7.15 -9.04 7.21
C ARG A 272 7.87 -10.28 6.71
N THR A 273 7.73 -11.40 7.43
CA THR A 273 8.34 -12.67 7.06
C THR A 273 7.83 -13.14 5.69
N LYS A 274 6.51 -13.10 5.49
CA LYS A 274 5.90 -13.48 4.21
C LYS A 274 6.28 -12.53 3.08
N ALA A 275 6.30 -11.21 3.33
CA ALA A 275 6.76 -10.22 2.36
C ALA A 275 8.23 -10.45 1.96
N GLY A 276 9.11 -10.71 2.92
CA GLY A 276 10.53 -11.00 2.68
C GLY A 276 10.75 -12.26 1.81
N GLN A 277 9.86 -13.25 1.91
CA GLN A 277 9.93 -14.47 1.09
C GLN A 277 9.49 -14.25 -0.36
N MET A 278 8.79 -13.16 -0.67
CA MET A 278 8.28 -12.93 -2.03
C MET A 278 9.37 -12.58 -3.03
N VAL A 279 10.39 -11.83 -2.62
CA VAL A 279 11.54 -11.46 -3.48
C VAL A 279 12.28 -12.71 -4.00
N PRO A 280 12.77 -13.64 -3.15
CA PRO A 280 13.43 -14.85 -3.65
C PRO A 280 12.47 -15.77 -4.40
N LYS A 281 11.17 -15.78 -4.05
CA LYS A 281 10.18 -16.58 -4.76
C LYS A 281 9.95 -16.10 -6.20
N LEU A 282 9.76 -14.79 -6.39
CA LEU A 282 9.62 -14.19 -7.73
C LEU A 282 10.92 -14.32 -8.53
N ALA A 283 12.08 -14.21 -7.88
CA ALA A 283 13.37 -14.46 -8.51
C ALA A 283 13.48 -15.89 -9.04
N GLY A 284 13.10 -16.89 -8.24
CA GLY A 284 13.08 -18.29 -8.66
C GLY A 284 12.15 -18.54 -9.85
N VAL A 285 10.99 -17.89 -9.90
CA VAL A 285 10.07 -17.96 -11.06
C VAL A 285 10.73 -17.40 -12.32
N ALA A 286 11.39 -16.25 -12.22
CA ALA A 286 12.10 -15.66 -13.36
C ALA A 286 13.24 -16.57 -13.87
N CYS A 287 14.03 -17.17 -12.96
CA CYS A 287 15.06 -18.14 -13.32
C CYS A 287 14.50 -19.36 -14.05
N MET A 288 13.42 -19.96 -13.54
CA MET A 288 12.75 -21.09 -14.21
C MET A 288 12.25 -20.73 -15.61
N ILE A 289 11.80 -19.49 -15.84
CA ILE A 289 11.38 -19.02 -17.17
C ILE A 289 12.58 -18.90 -18.12
N VAL A 290 13.73 -18.40 -17.64
CA VAL A 290 14.97 -18.33 -18.43
C VAL A 290 15.44 -19.73 -18.82
N GLU A 291 15.48 -20.67 -17.87
CA GLU A 291 15.82 -22.08 -18.13
C GLU A 291 14.86 -22.72 -19.14
N LYS A 292 13.56 -22.39 -19.05
CA LYS A 292 12.56 -22.87 -20.01
C LYS A 292 12.82 -22.33 -21.41
N PHE A 293 13.14 -21.04 -21.54
CA PHE A 293 13.49 -20.41 -22.82
C PHE A 293 14.72 -21.09 -23.45
N GLU A 294 15.76 -21.35 -22.67
CA GLU A 294 16.97 -22.06 -23.12
C GLU A 294 16.63 -23.48 -23.61
N LYS A 295 15.87 -24.24 -22.83
CA LYS A 295 15.45 -25.60 -23.20
C LYS A 295 14.61 -25.63 -24.47
N ASP A 296 13.68 -24.68 -24.61
CA ASP A 296 12.83 -24.58 -25.79
C ASP A 296 13.65 -24.28 -27.05
N LEU A 297 14.68 -23.44 -26.93
CA LEU A 297 15.60 -23.13 -28.02
C LEU A 297 16.42 -24.36 -28.46
N PHE A 298 16.95 -25.15 -27.53
CA PHE A 298 17.69 -26.37 -27.84
C PHE A 298 16.83 -27.48 -28.45
N SER A 299 15.54 -27.49 -28.12
CA SER A 299 14.58 -28.46 -28.65
C SER A 299 13.87 -28.02 -29.94
N ALA A 300 14.15 -26.80 -30.41
CA ALA A 300 13.46 -26.24 -31.57
C ALA A 300 13.87 -26.96 -32.85
N ASP A 301 12.89 -27.48 -33.59
CA ASP A 301 13.11 -28.07 -34.90
C ASP A 301 13.32 -26.96 -35.95
N LEU A 302 14.53 -26.93 -36.52
CA LEU A 302 14.96 -25.96 -37.55
C LEU A 302 14.58 -26.42 -38.97
N SER A 303 13.83 -27.52 -39.11
CA SER A 303 13.43 -28.10 -40.40
C SER A 303 12.48 -27.23 -41.23
N GLN A 304 11.89 -26.17 -40.64
CA GLN A 304 11.11 -25.18 -41.39
C GLN A 304 12.03 -24.32 -42.26
N HIS A 305 12.21 -24.72 -43.52
CA HIS A 305 13.03 -24.00 -44.49
C HIS A 305 12.59 -22.53 -44.63
N ALA A 306 13.43 -21.61 -44.15
CA ALA A 306 13.40 -20.23 -44.59
C ALA A 306 13.87 -20.16 -46.06
N PRO A 307 13.25 -19.33 -46.92
CA PRO A 307 13.82 -19.00 -48.22
C PRO A 307 15.28 -18.55 -48.05
N VAL A 308 16.16 -18.92 -48.98
CA VAL A 308 17.63 -18.74 -48.94
C VAL A 308 18.06 -17.30 -48.64
N ASP A 309 17.16 -16.35 -48.92
CA ASP A 309 17.30 -14.91 -48.88
C ASP A 309 16.57 -14.24 -47.68
N LYS A 310 16.08 -15.02 -46.70
CA LYS A 310 15.41 -14.49 -45.49
C LYS A 310 15.94 -15.09 -44.20
N ILE A 311 16.14 -14.23 -43.19
CA ILE A 311 16.48 -14.64 -41.82
C ILE A 311 15.36 -15.53 -41.25
N HIS A 312 15.74 -16.67 -40.69
CA HIS A 312 14.82 -17.61 -40.04
C HIS A 312 14.05 -16.93 -38.90
N SER A 313 12.74 -17.19 -38.81
CA SER A 313 11.84 -16.58 -37.82
C SER A 313 12.31 -16.80 -36.37
N LEU A 314 12.82 -18.00 -36.07
CA LEU A 314 13.43 -18.32 -34.78
C LEU A 314 14.64 -17.43 -34.46
N CYS A 315 15.55 -17.17 -35.41
CA CYS A 315 16.69 -16.28 -35.18
C CYS A 315 16.23 -14.87 -34.83
N ARG A 316 15.20 -14.36 -35.52
CA ARG A 316 14.62 -13.05 -35.19
C ARG A 316 14.02 -13.04 -33.78
N TYR A 317 13.27 -14.08 -33.42
CA TYR A 317 12.69 -14.22 -32.08
C TYR A 317 13.76 -14.25 -30.98
N VAL A 318 14.80 -15.07 -31.16
CA VAL A 318 15.90 -15.18 -30.19
C VAL A 318 16.63 -13.85 -30.02
N MET A 319 16.95 -13.17 -31.11
CA MET A 319 17.65 -11.88 -31.04
C MET A 319 16.79 -10.80 -30.38
N ASP A 320 15.48 -10.75 -30.65
CA ASP A 320 14.56 -9.84 -29.94
C ASP A 320 14.51 -10.15 -28.44
N TYR A 321 14.45 -11.44 -28.08
CA TYR A 321 14.45 -11.87 -26.70
C TYR A 321 15.75 -11.50 -25.97
N VAL A 322 16.91 -11.77 -26.58
CA VAL A 322 18.23 -11.41 -26.05
C VAL A 322 18.39 -9.90 -25.91
N TYR A 323 17.88 -9.13 -26.87
CA TYR A 323 17.86 -7.67 -26.78
C TYR A 323 17.05 -7.20 -25.55
N LYS A 324 15.87 -7.77 -25.31
CA LYS A 324 15.04 -7.48 -24.13
C LYS A 324 15.69 -7.95 -22.82
N LEU A 325 16.43 -9.07 -22.82
CA LEU A 325 17.26 -9.49 -21.68
C LEU A 325 18.34 -8.44 -21.39
N GLY A 326 19.00 -7.92 -22.43
CA GLY A 326 20.00 -6.86 -22.32
C GLY A 326 19.46 -5.58 -21.67
N GLN A 327 18.23 -5.20 -21.99
CA GLN A 327 17.55 -4.06 -21.34
C GLN A 327 17.28 -4.29 -19.84
N ASN A 328 17.15 -5.55 -19.42
CA ASN A 328 16.89 -5.95 -18.03
C ASN A 328 18.15 -6.49 -17.33
N LYS A 329 19.34 -6.23 -17.87
CA LYS A 329 20.63 -6.79 -17.38
C LYS A 329 20.81 -6.61 -15.87
N GLN A 330 20.54 -5.42 -15.33
CA GLN A 330 20.74 -5.13 -13.90
C GLN A 330 19.86 -6.02 -13.02
N THR A 331 18.56 -6.09 -13.33
CA THR A 331 17.60 -6.93 -12.61
C THR A 331 17.98 -8.41 -12.70
N LEU A 332 18.42 -8.88 -13.87
CA LEU A 332 18.89 -10.27 -14.06
C LEU A 332 20.15 -10.57 -13.23
N MET A 333 21.08 -9.63 -13.09
CA MET A 333 22.26 -9.79 -12.22
C MET A 333 21.84 -9.91 -10.75
N GLU A 334 20.84 -9.15 -10.31
CA GLU A 334 20.29 -9.23 -8.94
C GLU A 334 19.63 -10.59 -8.67
N LEU A 335 18.98 -11.21 -9.65
CA LEU A 335 18.44 -12.58 -9.52
C LEU A 335 19.55 -13.60 -9.22
N SER A 336 20.68 -13.49 -9.91
CA SER A 336 21.81 -14.45 -9.82
C SER A 336 22.55 -14.41 -8.47
N LEU A 337 22.41 -13.30 -7.73
CA LEU A 337 22.99 -13.16 -6.38
C LEU A 337 22.20 -13.95 -5.31
N SER A 338 21.08 -14.58 -5.67
CA SER A 338 20.31 -15.51 -4.81
C SER A 338 20.87 -16.96 -4.78
N LYS A 339 21.99 -17.21 -5.51
CA LYS A 339 22.86 -18.41 -5.55
C LYS A 339 22.34 -19.70 -6.24
N PRO A 340 23.32 -20.52 -6.69
CA PRO A 340 23.39 -21.93 -6.28
C PRO A 340 24.69 -22.27 -5.51
N PRO A 341 24.71 -23.37 -4.73
CA PRO A 341 25.95 -23.93 -4.19
C PRO A 341 26.84 -24.40 -5.35
N LEU A 342 28.10 -23.97 -5.36
CA LEU A 342 29.11 -24.57 -6.22
C LEU A 342 29.37 -26.00 -5.73
N THR A 343 28.72 -27.00 -6.33
CA THR A 343 29.32 -28.32 -6.45
C THR A 343 30.24 -28.30 -7.67
N PRO A 344 31.56 -28.55 -7.53
CA PRO A 344 32.47 -28.52 -8.66
C PRO A 344 32.36 -29.85 -9.41
N SER A 345 31.72 -29.86 -10.58
CA SER A 345 31.74 -30.94 -11.59
C SER A 345 31.02 -30.37 -12.81
N VAL A 346 31.60 -30.14 -13.99
CA VAL A 346 32.63 -30.85 -14.75
C VAL A 346 33.37 -29.79 -15.59
N GLU A 347 34.70 -29.84 -15.65
CA GLU A 347 35.49 -29.09 -16.64
C GLU A 347 35.07 -29.53 -18.06
N MET A 348 34.32 -28.68 -18.77
CA MET A 348 34.26 -28.77 -20.23
C MET A 348 35.48 -28.05 -20.78
N ASN A 349 36.50 -28.82 -21.11
CA ASN A 349 37.61 -28.37 -21.94
C ASN A 349 37.09 -27.99 -23.33
N PHE A 350 36.80 -26.71 -23.54
CA PHE A 350 36.78 -26.14 -24.88
C PHE A 350 38.23 -25.87 -25.29
N THR A 351 38.82 -26.82 -26.02
CA THR A 351 39.99 -26.53 -26.85
C THR A 351 39.55 -25.56 -27.94
N VAL A 352 39.85 -24.28 -27.74
CA VAL A 352 39.82 -23.27 -28.80
C VAL A 352 40.92 -23.62 -29.79
N VAL A 353 40.53 -24.23 -30.91
CA VAL A 353 41.39 -24.26 -32.10
C VAL A 353 41.23 -22.91 -32.78
N GLU A 354 42.21 -22.02 -32.60
CA GLU A 354 42.34 -20.81 -33.40
C GLU A 354 42.45 -21.18 -34.88
N PRO A 355 41.56 -20.70 -35.76
CA PRO A 355 41.81 -20.76 -37.19
C PRO A 355 42.91 -19.74 -37.51
N GLN A 356 44.04 -20.25 -38.01
CA GLN A 356 45.11 -19.45 -38.60
C GLN A 356 44.53 -18.49 -39.63
N LEU A 357 44.64 -17.20 -39.36
CA LEU A 357 44.19 -16.11 -40.22
C LEU A 357 45.09 -16.00 -41.46
N GLN A 358 44.85 -16.81 -42.49
CA GLN A 358 45.35 -16.51 -43.84
C GLN A 358 44.35 -15.59 -44.54
N SER A 359 44.54 -14.29 -44.33
CA SER A 359 43.87 -13.22 -45.06
C SER A 359 44.24 -13.25 -46.55
N LYS A 360 43.22 -13.31 -47.40
CA LYS A 360 43.21 -12.75 -48.77
C LYS A 360 41.77 -12.69 -49.26
N LEU A 361 41.08 -11.59 -48.96
CA LEU A 361 39.91 -11.16 -49.73
C LEU A 361 40.10 -9.68 -50.09
N PRO A 362 40.00 -9.33 -51.38
CA PRO A 362 40.27 -8.00 -51.88
C PRO A 362 39.11 -7.05 -51.53
N PHE A 363 39.47 -5.86 -51.03
CA PHE A 363 38.57 -4.73 -50.93
C PHE A 363 38.16 -4.28 -52.33
N HIS A 364 36.88 -4.42 -52.69
CA HIS A 364 36.27 -3.53 -53.68
C HIS A 364 35.40 -2.52 -52.95
N VAL A 365 35.92 -1.29 -52.94
CA VAL A 365 35.23 -0.04 -52.65
C VAL A 365 34.14 0.16 -53.70
N ILE A 366 32.92 0.44 -53.25
CA ILE A 366 31.88 1.08 -54.07
C ILE A 366 31.74 2.49 -53.54
N THR A 367 32.23 3.45 -54.32
CA THR A 367 31.86 4.87 -54.32
C THR A 367 30.40 5.06 -54.73
#